data_AF-A0A1Y6JG22-F1
#
_entry.id   AF-A0A1Y6JG22-F1
#
_cell.length_a   1.000
_cell.length_b   1.000
_cell.length_c   1.000
_cell.angle_alpha   90.00
_cell.angle_beta   90.00
_cell.angle_gamma   90.00
#
_symmetry.space_group_name_H-M   'P 1'
#
loop_
_entity.id
_entity.type
_entity.pdbx_description
1 polymer ?
#
loop_
_entity_poly.entity_id
_entity_poly.type
_entity_poly.pdbx_seq_one_letter_code
_entity_poly.pdbx_strand_id
1 'polypeptide(L)'
;MHSCRDNYLRACLHDGRLSKKDIGPNINFFMNVPVTADGGLTFEDGISAPGKYVELRAEMDVIVLISNCPQLNNPCNGYNPTPAQLVVRD
;
A
#
# COMPACT_ATOMS: atom_id res chain seq x y z
N MET A 1 -17.07 -0.55 -4.51
CA MET A 1 -15.77 -0.34 -5.20
C MET A 1 -14.70 -0.89 -4.26
N HIS A 2 -13.71 -1.63 -4.77
CA HIS A 2 -12.61 -2.15 -3.96
C HIS A 2 -11.40 -1.24 -4.16
N SER A 3 -11.03 -0.46 -3.14
CA SER A 3 -9.89 0.46 -3.17
C SER A 3 -9.09 0.35 -1.87
N CYS A 4 -7.80 0.70 -1.90
CA CYS A 4 -7.00 0.78 -0.67
C CYS A 4 -7.62 1.74 0.35
N ARG A 5 -8.22 2.83 -0.13
CA ARG A 5 -8.87 3.80 0.74
C ARG A 5 -10.09 3.22 1.46
N ASP A 6 -10.91 2.43 0.78
CA ASP A 6 -12.04 1.75 1.41
C ASP A 6 -11.55 0.69 2.42
N ASN A 7 -10.46 0.00 2.12
CA ASN A 7 -9.83 -0.93 3.07
C ASN A 7 -9.33 -0.21 4.33
N TYR A 8 -8.68 0.95 4.19
CA TYR A 8 -8.26 1.77 5.33
C TYR A 8 -9.44 2.27 6.14
N LEU A 9 -10.51 2.74 5.51
CA LEU A 9 -11.71 3.16 6.23
C LEU A 9 -12.34 2.02 7.03
N ARG A 10 -12.39 0.80 6.47
CA ARG A 10 -12.85 -0.39 7.19
C ARG A 10 -11.95 -0.75 8.37
N ALA A 11 -10.63 -0.68 8.19
CA ALA A 11 -9.67 -0.94 9.25
C ALA A 11 -9.78 0.10 10.38
N CYS A 12 -9.90 1.39 10.04
CA CYS A 12 -10.14 2.46 11.02
C CYS A 12 -11.43 2.23 11.82
N LEU A 13 -12.53 1.86 11.15
CA LEU A 13 -13.80 1.56 11.82
C LEU A 13 -13.69 0.34 12.74
N HIS A 14 -12.93 -0.68 12.34
CA HIS A 14 -12.71 -1.88 13.14
C HIS A 14 -11.83 -1.60 14.38
N ASP A 15 -10.76 -0.82 14.22
CA ASP A 15 -9.81 -0.51 15.28
C ASP A 15 -10.32 0.56 16.27
N GLY A 16 -11.02 1.58 15.77
CA GLY A 16 -11.64 2.64 16.56
C GLY A 16 -10.70 3.76 17.04
N ARG A 17 -9.38 3.62 16.93
CA ARG A 17 -8.42 4.68 17.33
C ARG A 17 -8.17 5.71 16.24
N LEU A 18 -8.42 5.36 14.99
CA LEU A 18 -8.24 6.21 13.81
C LEU A 18 -9.60 6.50 13.14
N SER A 19 -9.71 7.65 12.50
CA SER A 19 -10.89 8.09 11.75
C SER A 19 -10.53 8.47 10.32
N LYS A 20 -11.54 8.79 9.50
CA LYS A 20 -11.36 9.22 8.11
C LYS A 20 -10.38 10.39 7.96
N LYS A 21 -10.33 11.31 8.92
CA LYS A 21 -9.47 12.51 8.86
C LYS A 21 -7.99 12.18 9.03
N ASP A 22 -7.69 11.03 9.61
CA ASP A 22 -6.32 10.59 9.92
C ASP A 22 -5.69 9.85 8.73
N ILE A 23 -6.46 9.58 7.67
CA ILE A 23 -5.98 8.93 6.44
C ILE A 23 -5.39 9.99 5.50
N GLY A 24 -4.06 10.02 5.43
CA GLY A 24 -3.29 10.80 4.44
C GLY A 24 -2.84 9.98 3.22
N PRO A 25 -1.93 10.54 2.40
CA PRO A 25 -1.25 9.79 1.34
C PRO A 25 -0.47 8.60 1.92
N ASN A 26 -0.58 7.43 1.29
CA ASN A 26 0.15 6.23 1.72
C ASN A 26 1.42 6.01 0.89
N ILE A 27 2.35 5.24 1.45
CA ILE A 27 3.46 4.66 0.69
C ILE A 27 2.92 3.44 -0.07
N ASN A 28 3.26 3.33 -1.35
CA ASN A 28 2.89 2.20 -2.20
C ASN A 28 4.13 1.33 -2.43
N PHE A 29 4.39 0.38 -1.53
CA PHE A 29 5.54 -0.51 -1.67
C PHE A 29 5.45 -1.34 -2.96
N PHE A 30 6.60 -1.49 -3.63
CA PHE A 30 6.75 -2.20 -4.91
C PHE A 30 5.99 -1.64 -6.11
N MET A 31 5.28 -0.52 -5.96
CA MET A 31 4.66 0.18 -7.08
C MET A 31 5.74 0.89 -7.91
N ASN A 32 5.59 0.89 -9.23
CA ASN A 32 6.52 1.51 -10.16
C ASN A 32 5.82 2.63 -10.94
N VAL A 33 5.97 3.87 -10.48
CA VAL A 33 5.39 5.06 -11.14
C VAL A 33 6.45 6.13 -11.29
N PRO A 34 7.31 6.04 -12.33
CA PRO A 34 8.34 7.03 -12.53
C PRO A 34 7.75 8.35 -13.04
N VAL A 35 8.39 9.44 -12.61
CA VAL A 35 8.12 10.80 -13.11
C VAL A 35 8.89 10.98 -14.42
N THR A 36 8.21 11.43 -15.47
CA THR A 36 8.84 11.68 -16.77
C THR A 36 9.61 13.00 -16.76
N ALA A 37 10.50 13.20 -17.73
CA ALA A 37 11.26 14.44 -17.87
C ALA A 37 10.35 15.69 -18.03
N ASP A 38 9.17 15.51 -18.62
CA ASP A 38 8.17 16.57 -18.79
C ASP A 38 7.23 16.73 -17.57
N GLY A 39 7.49 16.02 -16.46
CA GLY A 39 6.70 16.09 -15.24
C GLY A 39 5.42 15.24 -15.21
N GLY A 40 5.25 14.34 -16.18
CA GLY A 40 4.16 13.37 -16.21
C GLY A 40 4.44 12.14 -15.33
N LEU A 41 3.48 11.22 -15.27
CA LEU A 41 3.61 9.93 -14.59
C LEU A 41 3.37 8.80 -15.57
N THR A 42 4.13 7.72 -15.45
CA THR A 42 3.92 6.47 -16.19
C THR A 42 3.58 5.36 -15.21
N PHE A 43 2.65 4.48 -15.56
CA PHE A 43 2.25 3.36 -14.70
C PHE A 43 2.87 2.09 -15.26
N GLU A 44 4.01 1.73 -14.71
CA GLU A 44 4.80 0.58 -15.15
C GLU A 44 4.43 -0.66 -14.33
N ASP A 45 4.90 -1.81 -14.79
CA ASP A 45 4.78 -3.06 -14.05
C ASP A 45 5.39 -2.93 -12.65
N GLY A 46 4.67 -3.47 -11.66
CA GLY A 46 5.15 -3.53 -10.29
C GLY A 46 6.50 -4.27 -10.20
N ILE A 47 7.37 -3.82 -9.30
CA ILE A 47 8.72 -4.39 -9.13
C ILE A 47 8.77 -5.49 -8.06
N SER A 48 7.62 -5.94 -7.57
CA SER A 48 7.53 -7.03 -6.58
C SER A 48 7.95 -8.37 -7.19
N ALA A 49 8.38 -9.29 -6.33
CA ALA A 49 8.64 -10.69 -6.67
C ALA A 49 8.56 -11.51 -5.38
N PRO A 50 8.31 -12.84 -5.44
CA PRO A 50 8.35 -13.70 -4.27
C PRO A 50 9.64 -13.50 -3.45
N GLY A 51 9.50 -13.32 -2.14
CA GLY A 51 10.62 -13.14 -1.22
C GLY A 51 11.19 -11.71 -1.14
N LYS A 52 10.81 -10.77 -2.02
CA LYS A 52 11.15 -9.36 -1.82
C LYS A 52 10.37 -8.82 -0.62
N TYR A 53 11.05 -8.09 0.26
CA TYR A 53 10.45 -7.51 1.45
C TYR A 53 10.95 -6.08 1.68
N VAL A 54 10.20 -5.34 2.48
CA VAL A 54 10.63 -4.09 3.09
C VAL A 54 10.63 -4.33 4.60
N GLU A 55 11.70 -3.92 5.26
CA GLU A 55 11.79 -3.94 6.72
C GLU A 55 11.72 -2.50 7.23
N LEU A 56 10.85 -2.30 8.22
CA LEU A 56 10.63 -1.00 8.84
C LEU A 56 10.96 -1.14 10.33
N ARG A 57 11.70 -0.18 10.86
CA ARG A 57 11.90 -0.03 12.30
C ARG A 57 10.91 1.01 12.83
N ALA A 58 10.15 0.64 13.85
CA ALA A 58 9.32 1.59 14.58
C ALA A 58 10.21 2.36 15.57
N GLU A 59 10.42 3.65 15.32
CA GLU A 59 11.19 4.55 16.22
C GLU A 59 10.35 5.06 17.41
N MET A 60 9.05 4.79 17.39
CA MET A 60 8.06 5.13 18.40
C MET A 60 6.85 4.21 18.28
N ASP A 61 5.90 4.31 19.21
CA ASP A 61 4.62 3.62 19.11
C ASP A 61 3.84 4.09 17.88
N VAL A 62 3.42 3.14 17.04
CA VAL A 62 2.73 3.41 15.77
C VAL A 62 1.54 2.49 15.56
N ILE A 63 0.54 3.00 14.82
CA ILE A 63 -0.53 2.19 14.24
C ILE A 63 -0.26 2.06 12.74
N VAL A 64 -0.13 0.83 12.25
CA VAL A 64 0.13 0.54 10.83
C VAL A 64 -1.14 0.06 10.15
N LEU A 65 -1.53 0.74 9.07
CA LEU A 65 -2.59 0.31 8.16
C LEU A 65 -1.95 -0.22 6.88
N ILE A 66 -2.19 -1.50 6.56
CA ILE A 66 -1.72 -2.13 5.32
C ILE A 66 -2.91 -2.62 4.52
N SER A 67 -2.92 -2.30 3.23
CA SER A 67 -3.90 -2.79 2.27
C SER A 67 -3.17 -3.50 1.14
N ASN A 68 -3.49 -4.77 0.91
CA ASN A 68 -3.10 -5.45 -0.32
C ASN A 68 -3.90 -4.84 -1.49
N CYS A 69 -3.24 -4.11 -2.38
CA CYS A 69 -3.89 -3.19 -3.31
C CYS A 69 -4.76 -3.93 -4.35
N PRO A 70 -6.09 -3.69 -4.39
CA PRO A 70 -7.01 -4.37 -5.31
C PRO A 70 -7.13 -3.65 -6.67
N GLN A 71 -6.15 -2.84 -7.07
CA GLN A 71 -6.20 -2.07 -8.32
C GLN A 71 -6.40 -3.00 -9.53
N LEU A 72 -7.29 -2.62 -10.45
CA LEU A 72 -7.56 -3.38 -11.67
C LEU A 72 -7.29 -2.57 -12.95
N ASN A 73 -7.10 -1.27 -12.81
CA ASN A 73 -7.08 -0.34 -13.95
C ASN A 73 -5.67 -0.09 -14.51
N ASN A 74 -4.62 -0.64 -13.90
CA ASN A 74 -3.23 -0.43 -14.31
C ASN A 74 -2.35 -1.63 -13.91
N PRO A 75 -1.13 -1.76 -14.46
CA PRO A 75 -0.33 -2.97 -14.31
C PRO A 75 0.41 -3.07 -12.97
N CYS A 76 0.20 -2.14 -12.03
CA CYS A 76 1.04 -2.03 -10.83
C CYS A 76 0.98 -3.25 -9.89
N ASN A 77 -0.02 -4.13 -10.03
CA ASN A 77 -0.11 -5.40 -9.31
C ASN A 77 -0.14 -6.63 -10.24
N GLY A 78 0.24 -6.46 -11.51
CA GLY A 78 0.23 -7.53 -12.52
C GLY A 78 -1.16 -8.10 -12.82
N TYR A 79 -2.24 -7.38 -12.48
CA TYR A 79 -3.64 -7.78 -12.62
C TYR A 79 -4.02 -9.09 -11.87
N ASN A 80 -3.11 -9.64 -11.07
CA ASN A 80 -3.30 -10.87 -10.31
C ASN A 80 -2.68 -10.68 -8.91
N PRO A 81 -3.34 -9.95 -8.01
CA PRO A 81 -2.82 -9.70 -6.68
C PRO A 81 -2.62 -11.02 -5.92
N THR A 82 -1.41 -11.21 -5.40
CA THR A 82 -1.04 -12.39 -4.59
C THR A 82 -1.10 -12.05 -3.10
N PRO A 83 -1.15 -13.04 -2.20
CA PRO A 83 -1.11 -12.79 -0.76
C PRO A 83 0.13 -12.00 -0.33
N ALA A 84 -0.05 -11.01 0.54
CA ALA A 84 1.02 -10.28 1.20
C ALA A 84 1.10 -10.70 2.68
N GLN A 85 2.32 -10.79 3.22
CA GLN A 85 2.56 -11.11 4.61
C GLN A 85 3.09 -9.89 5.37
N LEU A 86 2.53 -9.64 6.55
CA LEU A 86 3.08 -8.70 7.53
C LEU A 86 3.57 -9.50 8.74
N VAL A 87 4.82 -9.27 9.13
CA VAL A 87 5.43 -9.87 10.33
C VAL A 87 5.84 -8.74 11.25
N VAL A 88 5.44 -8.82 12.53
CA VAL A 88 5.85 -7.92 13.60
C VAL A 88 6.79 -8.71 14.52
N ARG A 89 7.93 -8.12 14.86
CA ARG A 89 8.97 -8.71 15.72
C ARG A 89 9.60 -7.62 16.60
N ASP A 90 10.18 -8.04 17.72
CA ASP A 90 10.89 -7.20 18.68
C ASP A 90 12.35 -6.93 18.28
#